data_AF-A0A818WUW3-F1
#
_entry.id   AF-A0A818WUW3-F1
#
_cell.length_a   1.000
_cell.length_b   1.000
_cell.length_c   1.000
_cell.angle_alpha   90.00
_cell.angle_beta   90.00
_cell.angle_gamma   90.00
#
_symmetry.space_group_name_H-M   'P 1'
#
loop_
_entity.id
_entity.type
_entity.pdbx_description
1 polymer ?
#
loop_
_entity_poly.entity_id
_entity_poly.type
_entity_poly.pdbx_seq_one_letter_code
_entity_poly.pdbx_strand_id
1 'polypeptide(L)'
;MSSTAFPVLASILTSAKLLSSPIGTLTVSCAAMNNVIGWCSLTLAGTFAKGSGIAGLWVILISVGYVLFMFIIVRWSINRLASSFFCDTLDIHSFFGAFIVGVICLKSGQFTLELFEKIELITVELLLPLFFAASGMRTSLGSLNDKLYGDITVVIFAVDTLAKFLPATLMTKCVTKRSWRFSTSVGILMNTRGLIELIALNIGLQLNILSPRLFTMFLIIALVTTFMTSSLLWLVYL
;
A
#
# COMPACT_ATOMS: atom_id res chain seq x y z
N MET A 1 -5.64 0.69 9.18
CA MET A 1 -4.43 1.08 8.44
C MET A 1 -4.77 1.11 6.96
N SER A 2 -4.79 2.28 6.32
CA SER A 2 -5.14 2.38 4.90
C SER A 2 -3.90 2.37 4.02
N SER A 3 -3.20 1.24 3.93
CA SER A 3 -2.13 1.06 2.93
C SER A 3 -2.59 0.08 1.86
N THR A 4 -2.24 0.36 0.61
CA THR A 4 -2.53 -0.48 -0.55
C THR A 4 -1.21 -1.00 -1.12
N ALA A 5 -1.10 -2.32 -1.27
CA ALA A 5 0.18 -2.93 -1.63
C ALA A 5 0.43 -2.87 -3.13
N PHE A 6 1.33 -1.96 -3.53
CA PHE A 6 1.70 -1.75 -4.93
C PHE A 6 2.15 -3.03 -5.66
N PRO A 7 3.01 -3.90 -5.09
CA PRO A 7 3.45 -5.10 -5.80
C PRO A 7 2.31 -6.10 -6.07
N VAL A 8 1.44 -6.29 -5.09
CA VAL A 8 0.28 -7.20 -5.20
C VAL A 8 -0.78 -6.61 -6.14
N LEU A 9 -1.00 -5.30 -6.07
CA LEU A 9 -1.89 -4.60 -6.99
C LEU A 9 -1.37 -4.69 -8.43
N ALA A 10 -0.08 -4.47 -8.65
CA ALA A 10 0.56 -4.56 -9.96
C ALA A 10 0.46 -5.98 -10.51
N SER A 11 0.72 -7.03 -9.72
CA SER A 11 0.59 -8.42 -10.18
C SER A 11 -0.86 -8.80 -10.53
N ILE A 12 -1.86 -8.34 -9.76
CA ILE A 12 -3.28 -8.51 -10.08
C ILE A 12 -3.64 -7.79 -11.39
N LEU A 13 -3.18 -6.55 -11.58
CA LEU A 13 -3.44 -5.79 -12.80
C LEU A 13 -2.74 -6.37 -14.03
N THR A 14 -1.52 -6.89 -13.88
CA THR A 14 -0.77 -7.55 -14.96
C THR A 14 -1.44 -8.86 -15.36
N SER A 15 -1.84 -9.69 -14.40
CA SER A 15 -2.56 -10.95 -14.67
C SER A 15 -3.92 -10.71 -15.33
N ALA A 16 -4.62 -9.64 -14.96
CA ALA A 16 -5.87 -9.22 -15.61
C ALA A 16 -5.68 -8.48 -16.95
N LYS A 17 -4.44 -8.22 -17.40
CA LYS A 17 -4.10 -7.38 -18.57
C LYS A 17 -4.68 -5.95 -18.52
N LEU A 18 -4.87 -5.41 -17.32
CA LEU A 18 -5.44 -4.08 -17.08
C LEU A 18 -4.40 -3.01 -16.71
N LEU A 19 -3.12 -3.36 -16.60
CA LEU A 19 -2.07 -2.46 -16.12
C LEU A 19 -1.96 -1.16 -16.96
N SER A 20 -2.02 -1.28 -18.29
CA SER A 20 -1.97 -0.15 -19.24
C SER A 20 -3.34 0.47 -19.51
N SER A 21 -4.42 -0.06 -18.91
CA SER A 21 -5.76 0.49 -19.05
C SER A 21 -5.95 1.73 -18.16
N PRO A 22 -6.95 2.58 -18.45
CA PRO A 22 -7.28 3.72 -17.58
C PRO A 22 -7.61 3.32 -16.14
N ILE A 23 -8.09 2.09 -15.91
CA ILE A 23 -8.35 1.55 -14.56
C ILE A 23 -7.04 1.29 -13.85
N GLY A 24 -6.09 0.63 -14.52
CA GLY A 24 -4.78 0.32 -13.95
C GLY A 24 -4.02 1.57 -13.57
N THR A 25 -3.86 2.52 -14.49
CA THR A 25 -3.12 3.77 -14.24
C THR A 25 -3.74 4.61 -13.12
N LEU A 26 -5.07 4.74 -13.10
CA LEU A 26 -5.79 5.49 -12.06
C LEU A 26 -5.66 4.82 -10.70
N THR A 27 -5.87 3.51 -10.63
CA THR A 27 -5.79 2.75 -9.38
C THR A 27 -4.38 2.77 -8.80
N VAL A 28 -3.36 2.55 -9.62
CA VAL A 28 -1.96 2.58 -9.20
C VAL A 28 -1.58 3.96 -8.66
N SER A 29 -2.04 5.04 -9.31
CA SER A 29 -1.80 6.41 -8.87
C SER A 29 -2.51 6.72 -7.54
N CYS A 30 -3.77 6.32 -7.41
CA CYS A 30 -4.53 6.45 -6.16
C CYS A 30 -3.89 5.66 -5.02
N ALA A 31 -3.40 4.45 -5.28
CA ALA A 31 -2.71 3.63 -4.31
C ALA A 31 -1.40 4.27 -3.83
N ALA A 32 -0.60 4.83 -4.75
CA ALA A 32 0.62 5.55 -4.41
C ALA A 32 0.33 6.76 -3.50
N MET A 33 -0.67 7.59 -3.85
CA MET A 33 -1.07 8.75 -3.03
C MET A 33 -1.57 8.34 -1.65
N ASN A 34 -2.39 7.29 -1.58
CA ASN A 34 -2.91 6.77 -0.31
C ASN A 34 -1.78 6.30 0.61
N ASN A 35 -0.75 5.65 0.08
CA ASN A 35 0.41 5.24 0.88
C ASN A 35 1.18 6.45 1.42
N VAL A 36 1.44 7.46 0.59
CA VAL A 36 2.11 8.70 1.01
C VAL A 36 1.34 9.36 2.16
N ILE A 37 0.03 9.56 1.99
CA ILE A 37 -0.83 10.18 3.01
C ILE A 37 -0.82 9.35 4.30
N GLY A 38 -0.92 8.02 4.18
CA GLY A 38 -0.91 7.12 5.34
C GLY A 38 0.36 7.23 6.19
N TRP A 39 1.52 7.29 5.54
CA TRP A 39 2.81 7.45 6.23
C TRP A 39 2.99 8.84 6.86
N CYS A 40 2.54 9.89 6.16
CA CYS A 40 2.50 11.24 6.72
C CYS A 40 1.63 11.30 7.98
N SER A 41 0.41 10.72 7.92
CA SER A 41 -0.49 10.66 9.08
C SER A 41 0.08 9.83 10.23
N LEU A 42 0.78 8.72 9.95
CA LEU A 42 1.40 7.89 10.99
C LEU A 42 2.54 8.63 11.69
N THR A 43 3.41 9.28 10.92
CA THR A 43 4.54 10.07 11.44
C THR A 43 4.01 11.22 12.30
N LEU A 44 2.97 11.90 11.82
CA LEU A 44 2.29 12.96 12.53
C LEU A 44 1.75 12.47 13.88
N ALA A 45 0.98 11.37 13.88
CA ALA A 45 0.44 10.78 15.11
C ALA A 45 1.54 10.39 16.11
N GLY A 46 2.63 9.79 15.63
CA GLY A 46 3.78 9.43 16.46
C GLY A 46 4.46 10.65 17.10
N THR A 47 4.50 11.79 16.41
CA THR A 47 5.07 13.03 16.95
C THR A 47 4.17 13.72 17.97
N PHE A 48 2.84 13.71 17.76
CA PHE A 48 1.89 14.23 18.75
C PHE A 48 1.85 13.37 20.02
N ALA A 49 1.99 12.05 19.90
CA ALA A 49 2.06 11.15 21.06
C ALA A 49 3.28 11.42 21.97
N LYS A 50 4.35 12.04 21.44
CA LYS A 50 5.56 12.40 22.20
C LYS A 50 5.50 13.80 22.82
N GLY A 51 4.39 14.54 22.69
CA GLY A 51 4.13 15.75 23.46
C GLY A 51 4.86 17.03 23.01
N SER A 52 5.52 17.05 21.84
CA SER A 52 6.18 18.27 21.34
C SER A 52 5.36 18.96 20.25
N GLY A 53 4.64 20.02 20.63
CA GLY A 53 3.79 20.79 19.71
C GLY A 53 4.55 21.45 18.55
N ILE A 54 5.81 21.86 18.78
CA ILE A 54 6.69 22.38 17.72
C ILE A 54 7.10 21.25 16.75
N ALA A 55 7.43 20.06 17.25
CA ALA A 55 7.81 18.93 16.39
C ALA A 55 6.66 18.49 15.47
N GLY A 56 5.41 18.51 15.97
CA GLY A 56 4.22 18.23 15.15
C GLY A 56 4.08 19.21 13.98
N LEU A 57 4.32 20.50 14.22
CA LEU A 57 4.27 21.56 13.20
C LEU A 57 5.33 21.36 12.11
N TRP A 58 6.56 21.01 12.49
CA TRP A 58 7.63 20.64 11.56
C TRP A 58 7.27 19.42 10.70
N VAL A 59 6.63 18.40 11.29
CA VAL A 59 6.23 17.18 10.58
C VAL A 59 5.09 17.43 9.61
N ILE A 60 4.13 18.31 9.95
CA ILE A 60 3.09 18.76 9.01
C ILE A 60 3.75 19.44 7.81
N LEU A 61 4.68 20.36 8.06
CA LEU A 61 5.35 21.12 7.01
C LEU A 61 6.17 20.22 6.09
N ILE A 62 6.90 19.25 6.64
CA ILE A 62 7.66 18.24 5.89
C ILE A 62 6.72 17.30 5.14
N SER A 63 5.59 16.89 5.74
CA SER A 63 4.61 16.01 5.09
C SER A 63 3.91 16.69 3.92
N VAL A 64 3.48 17.95 4.10
CA VAL A 64 2.87 18.75 3.03
C VAL A 64 3.90 19.04 1.94
N GLY A 65 5.13 19.41 2.33
CA GLY A 65 6.26 19.56 1.42
C GLY A 65 6.54 18.28 0.63
N TYR A 66 6.48 17.11 1.28
CA TYR A 66 6.67 15.81 0.66
C TYR A 66 5.54 15.45 -0.31
N VAL A 67 4.27 15.68 0.05
CA VAL A 67 3.13 15.47 -0.85
C VAL A 67 3.22 16.38 -2.07
N LEU A 68 3.56 17.66 -1.88
CA LEU A 68 3.77 18.61 -2.97
C LEU A 68 4.97 18.22 -3.83
N PHE A 69 6.07 17.79 -3.23
CA PHE A 69 7.25 17.29 -3.92
C PHE A 69 6.94 16.04 -4.75
N MET A 70 6.20 15.08 -4.19
CA MET A 70 5.72 13.91 -4.92
C MET A 70 4.81 14.31 -6.08
N PHE A 71 3.89 15.25 -5.86
CA PHE A 71 3.00 15.74 -6.90
C PHE A 71 3.78 16.44 -8.02
N ILE A 72 4.77 17.26 -7.67
CA ILE A 72 5.67 17.93 -8.61
C ILE A 72 6.51 16.89 -9.35
N ILE A 73 7.13 15.92 -8.67
CA ILE A 73 7.96 14.86 -9.28
C ILE A 73 7.14 13.97 -10.19
N VAL A 74 5.93 13.55 -9.82
CA VAL A 74 5.09 12.71 -10.68
C VAL A 74 4.71 13.50 -11.94
N ARG A 75 4.33 14.78 -11.78
CA ARG A 75 4.03 15.70 -12.90
C ARG A 75 5.28 15.98 -13.76
N TRP A 76 6.45 16.11 -13.16
CA TRP A 76 7.73 16.36 -13.83
C TRP A 76 8.28 15.11 -14.51
N SER A 77 8.12 13.93 -13.91
CA SER A 77 8.62 12.65 -14.43
C SER A 77 7.87 12.22 -15.69
N ILE A 78 6.59 12.61 -15.79
CA ILE A 78 5.77 12.49 -17.01
C ILE A 78 6.27 13.43 -18.12
N ASN A 79 6.86 14.60 -17.77
CA ASN A 79 7.30 15.61 -18.73
C ASN A 79 8.82 15.65 -19.00
N ARG A 80 9.68 15.01 -18.19
CA ARG A 80 11.15 15.07 -18.32
C ARG A 80 11.81 13.72 -18.02
N LEU A 81 12.04 12.95 -19.08
CA LEU A 81 13.10 11.95 -19.27
C LEU A 81 14.55 12.51 -19.16
N ALA A 82 14.80 13.75 -18.71
CA ALA A 82 16.02 14.48 -19.11
C ALA A 82 16.90 15.13 -18.02
N SER A 83 16.70 14.94 -16.71
CA SER A 83 17.73 15.42 -15.76
C SER A 83 17.65 14.73 -14.40
N SER A 84 18.62 13.85 -14.17
CA SER A 84 18.99 13.30 -12.88
C SER A 84 19.59 14.36 -11.97
N PHE A 85 19.86 13.94 -10.73
CA PHE A 85 20.52 14.65 -9.64
C PHE A 85 19.58 15.50 -8.78
N PHE A 86 19.05 14.88 -7.72
CA PHE A 86 19.34 15.23 -6.33
C PHE A 86 18.49 14.35 -5.39
N CYS A 87 19.12 13.67 -4.43
CA CYS A 87 18.77 13.76 -3.01
C CYS A 87 19.55 12.73 -2.21
N ASP A 88 20.57 13.22 -1.51
CA ASP A 88 21.10 12.59 -0.32
C ASP A 88 20.37 13.10 0.93
N THR A 89 20.33 12.23 1.93
CA THR A 89 20.03 12.48 3.35
C THR A 89 18.64 13.01 3.69
N LEU A 90 17.66 12.10 3.78
CA LEU A 90 16.54 12.22 4.71
C LEU A 90 16.25 10.84 5.28
N ASP A 91 16.07 10.75 6.61
CA ASP A 91 15.58 9.60 7.36
C ASP A 91 14.11 9.26 7.01
N ILE A 92 13.82 9.14 5.72
CA ILE A 92 12.54 8.70 5.20
C ILE A 92 12.76 7.26 4.76
N HIS A 93 12.49 6.36 5.70
CA HIS A 93 12.20 4.93 5.54
C HIS A 93 12.76 4.30 4.25
N SER A 94 13.76 3.42 4.41
CA SER A 94 14.45 2.63 3.37
C SER A 94 13.60 2.17 2.16
N PHE A 95 12.30 1.94 2.38
CA PHE A 95 11.32 1.59 1.35
C PHE A 95 11.08 2.68 0.27
N PHE A 96 11.08 3.96 0.65
CA PHE A 96 10.85 5.07 -0.29
C PHE A 96 12.08 5.39 -1.14
N GLY A 97 13.28 5.28 -0.57
CA GLY A 97 14.53 5.38 -1.32
C GLY A 97 14.61 4.32 -2.42
N ALA A 98 14.27 3.07 -2.11
CA ALA A 98 14.19 2.00 -3.09
C ALA A 98 13.14 2.25 -4.18
N PHE A 99 11.96 2.80 -3.82
CA PHE A 99 10.93 3.17 -4.79
C PHE A 99 11.39 4.27 -5.75
N ILE A 100 12.00 5.35 -5.23
CA ILE A 100 12.52 6.45 -6.05
C ILE A 100 13.64 5.97 -6.97
N VAL A 101 14.58 5.17 -6.43
CA VAL A 101 15.64 4.53 -7.24
C VAL A 101 15.02 3.66 -8.33
N GLY A 102 13.98 2.88 -8.04
CA GLY A 102 13.25 2.09 -9.04
C GLY A 102 12.60 2.94 -10.13
N VAL A 103 11.92 4.03 -9.76
CA VAL A 103 11.29 4.99 -10.70
C VAL A 103 12.33 5.71 -11.57
N ILE A 104 13.49 6.05 -11.00
CA ILE A 104 14.60 6.68 -11.73
C ILE A 104 15.28 5.65 -12.65
N CYS A 105 15.47 4.40 -12.19
CA CYS A 105 16.07 3.29 -12.96
C CYS A 105 15.18 2.79 -14.11
N LEU A 106 13.90 3.15 -14.17
CA LEU A 106 13.02 2.82 -15.31
C LEU A 106 13.49 3.44 -16.64
N LYS A 107 14.56 4.25 -16.65
CA LYS A 107 15.08 4.90 -17.85
C LYS A 107 16.42 4.31 -18.28
N SER A 108 16.40 3.81 -19.52
CA SER A 108 17.51 3.60 -20.46
C SER A 108 18.53 2.50 -20.19
N GLY A 109 18.20 1.25 -20.56
CA GLY A 109 19.20 0.22 -20.89
C GLY A 109 18.70 -1.22 -20.76
N GLN A 110 19.13 -2.13 -21.64
CA GLN A 110 18.92 -3.58 -21.49
C GLN A 110 19.44 -4.10 -20.14
N PHE A 111 20.56 -3.52 -19.66
CA PHE A 111 21.16 -3.84 -18.36
C PHE A 111 20.23 -3.62 -17.17
N THR A 112 19.41 -2.56 -17.17
CA THR A 112 18.52 -2.26 -16.05
C THR A 112 17.32 -3.20 -16.00
N LEU A 113 16.84 -3.65 -17.16
CA LEU A 113 15.78 -4.67 -17.25
C LEU A 113 16.28 -6.02 -16.74
N GLU A 114 17.47 -6.46 -17.17
CA GLU A 114 18.07 -7.71 -16.69
C GLU A 114 18.36 -7.68 -15.19
N LEU A 115 18.83 -6.53 -14.66
CA LEU A 115 19.05 -6.36 -13.23
C LEU A 115 17.72 -6.41 -12.47
N PHE A 116 16.67 -5.77 -13.00
CA PHE A 116 15.34 -5.78 -12.40
C PHE A 116 14.77 -7.19 -12.36
N GLU A 117 14.85 -7.96 -13.45
CA GLU A 117 14.39 -9.36 -13.49
C GLU A 117 15.13 -10.23 -12.46
N LYS A 118 16.45 -10.05 -12.30
CA LYS A 118 17.22 -10.79 -11.29
C LYS A 118 16.84 -10.40 -9.86
N ILE A 119 16.65 -9.11 -9.60
CA ILE A 119 16.22 -8.63 -8.28
C ILE A 119 14.79 -9.09 -8.00
N GLU A 120 13.90 -9.01 -8.98
CA GLU A 120 12.50 -9.44 -8.90
C GLU A 120 12.40 -10.94 -8.60
N LEU A 121 13.17 -11.78 -9.30
CA LEU A 121 13.27 -13.21 -9.02
C LEU A 121 13.65 -13.46 -7.55
N ILE A 122 14.71 -12.82 -7.05
CA ILE A 122 15.17 -12.99 -5.66
C ILE A 122 14.10 -12.48 -4.68
N THR A 123 13.47 -11.34 -4.98
CA THR A 123 12.48 -10.75 -4.07
C THR A 123 11.18 -11.55 -4.02
N VAL A 124 10.65 -11.95 -5.17
CA VAL A 124 9.36 -12.63 -5.30
C VAL A 124 9.47 -14.12 -4.97
N GLU A 125 10.54 -14.81 -5.37
CA GLU A 125 10.67 -16.25 -5.14
C GLU A 125 11.27 -16.58 -3.77
N LEU A 126 12.15 -15.74 -3.22
CA LEU A 126 12.85 -16.03 -1.97
C LEU A 126 12.39 -15.15 -0.80
N LEU A 127 12.54 -13.82 -0.91
CA LEU A 127 12.27 -12.92 0.23
C LEU A 127 10.79 -12.86 0.58
N LEU A 128 9.91 -12.86 -0.42
CA LEU A 128 8.48 -12.70 -0.23
C LEU A 128 7.85 -13.90 0.52
N PRO A 129 8.09 -15.17 0.12
CA PRO A 129 7.62 -16.33 0.89
C PRO A 129 8.21 -16.37 2.29
N LEU A 130 9.50 -16.02 2.45
CA LEU A 130 10.17 -16.02 3.74
C LEU A 130 9.59 -14.95 4.68
N PHE A 131 9.24 -13.78 4.16
CA PHE A 131 8.53 -12.74 4.91
C PHE A 131 7.14 -13.18 5.36
N PHE A 132 6.38 -13.84 4.48
CA PHE A 132 5.06 -14.39 4.84
C PHE A 132 5.18 -15.55 5.84
N ALA A 133 6.18 -16.42 5.72
CA ALA A 133 6.46 -17.48 6.68
C ALA A 133 6.81 -16.91 8.06
N ALA A 134 7.72 -15.93 8.12
CA ALA A 134 8.10 -15.27 9.38
C ALA A 134 6.91 -14.57 10.05
N SER A 135 6.06 -13.91 9.27
CA SER A 135 4.82 -13.29 9.78
C SER A 135 3.79 -14.34 10.23
N GLY A 136 3.68 -15.45 9.51
CA GLY A 136 2.81 -16.58 9.83
C GLY A 136 3.19 -17.28 11.14
N MET A 137 4.49 -17.50 11.39
CA MET A 137 4.96 -18.10 12.66
C MET A 137 4.62 -17.26 13.89
N ARG A 138 4.46 -15.93 13.74
CA ARG A 138 4.02 -15.04 14.83
C ARG A 138 2.51 -15.07 15.05
N THR A 139 1.76 -15.76 14.18
CA THR A 139 0.30 -15.78 14.21
C THR A 139 -0.20 -16.98 15.02
N SER A 140 -0.80 -16.71 16.19
CA SER A 140 -1.43 -17.74 17.01
C SER A 140 -2.94 -17.83 16.74
N LEU A 141 -3.34 -18.70 15.79
CA LEU A 141 -4.75 -18.94 15.46
C LEU A 141 -5.57 -19.43 16.67
N GLY A 142 -4.94 -20.20 17.57
CA GLY A 142 -5.59 -20.69 18.80
C GLY A 142 -6.04 -19.57 19.75
N SER A 143 -5.52 -18.36 19.61
CA SER A 143 -5.91 -17.20 20.44
C SER A 143 -7.24 -16.56 20.02
N LEU A 144 -7.79 -16.95 18.86
CA LEU A 144 -9.06 -16.46 18.30
C LEU A 144 -10.22 -17.45 18.45
N ASN A 145 -10.02 -18.56 19.17
CA ASN A 145 -11.01 -19.62 19.28
C ASN A 145 -12.24 -19.21 20.11
N ASP A 146 -12.11 -18.15 20.92
CA ASP A 146 -13.26 -17.57 21.61
C ASP A 146 -14.18 -16.87 20.61
N LYS A 147 -15.46 -17.23 20.63
CA LYS A 147 -16.50 -16.69 19.74
C LYS A 147 -16.50 -15.15 19.69
N LEU A 148 -16.25 -14.49 20.82
CA LEU A 148 -16.18 -13.04 20.94
C LEU A 148 -15.07 -12.43 20.06
N TYR A 149 -13.88 -13.04 20.02
CA TYR A 149 -12.78 -12.54 19.19
C TYR A 149 -13.00 -12.85 17.71
N GLY A 150 -13.66 -13.96 17.38
CA GLY A 150 -14.14 -14.26 16.03
C GLY A 150 -15.10 -13.18 15.51
N ASP A 151 -16.14 -12.84 16.29
CA ASP A 151 -17.14 -11.84 15.92
C ASP A 151 -16.51 -10.45 15.72
N ILE A 152 -15.60 -10.04 16.62
CA ILE A 152 -14.84 -8.79 16.48
C ILE A 152 -14.03 -8.77 15.18
N THR A 153 -13.40 -9.89 14.81
CA THR A 153 -12.61 -9.97 13.58
C THR A 153 -13.49 -9.74 12.34
N VAL A 154 -14.70 -10.32 12.31
CA VAL A 154 -15.67 -10.13 11.22
C VAL A 154 -16.15 -8.68 11.16
N VAL A 155 -16.40 -8.04 12.31
CA VAL A 155 -16.79 -6.63 12.35
C VAL A 155 -15.67 -5.73 11.83
N ILE A 156 -14.42 -5.94 12.27
CA ILE A 156 -13.27 -5.16 11.78
C ILE A 156 -13.08 -5.37 10.28
N PHE A 157 -13.23 -6.61 9.79
CA PHE A 157 -13.18 -6.93 8.37
C PHE A 157 -14.23 -6.14 7.57
N ALA A 158 -15.49 -6.16 8.02
CA ALA A 158 -16.58 -5.47 7.33
C ALA A 158 -16.37 -3.94 7.33
N VAL A 159 -15.97 -3.38 8.48
CA VAL A 159 -15.69 -1.94 8.58
C VAL A 159 -14.52 -1.55 7.69
N ASP A 160 -13.44 -2.33 7.67
CA ASP A 160 -12.26 -2.02 6.87
C ASP A 160 -12.53 -2.08 5.36
N THR A 161 -13.19 -3.15 4.91
CA THR A 161 -13.56 -3.32 3.50
C THR A 161 -14.48 -2.20 3.03
N LEU A 162 -15.50 -1.83 3.82
CA LEU A 162 -16.40 -0.73 3.49
C LEU A 162 -15.68 0.63 3.50
N ALA A 163 -14.80 0.86 4.47
CA ALA A 163 -14.05 2.11 4.60
C ALA A 163 -13.09 2.38 3.43
N LYS A 164 -12.66 1.36 2.68
CA LYS A 164 -11.86 1.53 1.46
C LYS A 164 -12.69 1.42 0.19
N PHE A 165 -13.56 0.42 0.10
CA PHE A 165 -14.36 0.16 -1.10
C PHE A 165 -15.32 1.30 -1.44
N LEU A 166 -16.10 1.76 -0.46
CA LEU A 166 -17.16 2.75 -0.69
C LEU A 166 -16.59 4.11 -1.13
N PRO A 167 -15.67 4.76 -0.40
CA PRO A 167 -15.17 6.07 -0.81
C PRO A 167 -14.41 6.01 -2.13
N ALA A 168 -13.63 4.95 -2.39
CA ALA A 168 -12.94 4.80 -3.67
C ALA A 168 -13.92 4.67 -4.85
N THR A 169 -14.96 3.84 -4.69
CA THR A 169 -16.00 3.65 -5.72
C THR A 169 -16.79 4.93 -5.96
N LEU A 170 -17.27 5.58 -4.89
CA LEU A 170 -18.07 6.80 -4.96
C LEU A 170 -17.26 7.97 -5.52
N MET A 171 -16.04 8.19 -5.04
CA MET A 171 -15.20 9.29 -5.50
C MET A 171 -14.83 9.11 -6.99
N THR A 172 -14.49 7.90 -7.42
CA THR A 172 -14.22 7.61 -8.83
C THR A 172 -15.48 7.81 -9.69
N LYS A 173 -16.66 7.43 -9.19
CA LYS A 173 -17.92 7.67 -9.87
C LYS A 173 -18.23 9.16 -10.01
N CYS A 174 -18.07 9.94 -8.95
CA CYS A 174 -18.35 11.37 -8.93
C CYS A 174 -17.38 12.17 -9.79
N VAL A 175 -16.08 11.85 -9.72
CA VAL A 175 -15.02 12.60 -10.42
C VAL A 175 -14.93 12.21 -11.89
N THR A 176 -14.91 10.92 -12.20
CA THR A 176 -14.70 10.44 -13.57
C THR A 176 -16.02 10.30 -14.35
N LYS A 177 -17.18 10.30 -13.67
CA LYS A 177 -18.53 10.13 -14.25
C LYS A 177 -18.68 8.91 -15.17
N ARG A 178 -17.84 7.88 -15.01
CA ARG A 178 -17.83 6.65 -15.81
C ARG A 178 -18.87 5.63 -15.36
N SER A 179 -18.96 4.49 -16.05
CA SER A 179 -19.88 3.39 -15.73
C SER A 179 -19.65 2.85 -14.31
N TRP A 180 -20.70 2.30 -13.70
CA TRP A 180 -20.62 1.70 -12.36
C TRP A 180 -19.57 0.60 -12.28
N ARG A 181 -19.46 -0.24 -13.33
CA ARG A 181 -18.43 -1.29 -13.43
C ARG A 181 -17.02 -0.72 -13.29
N PHE A 182 -16.72 0.38 -13.97
CA PHE A 182 -15.41 1.04 -13.88
C PHE A 182 -15.10 1.50 -12.45
N SER A 183 -16.07 2.18 -11.82
CA SER A 183 -15.91 2.70 -10.46
C SER A 183 -15.77 1.60 -9.42
N THR A 184 -16.57 0.53 -9.53
CA THR A 184 -16.52 -0.61 -8.61
C THR A 184 -15.22 -1.40 -8.76
N SER A 185 -14.69 -1.54 -9.98
CA SER A 185 -13.39 -2.18 -10.20
C SER A 185 -12.26 -1.43 -9.51
N VAL A 186 -12.23 -0.08 -9.60
CA VAL A 186 -11.25 0.75 -8.87
C VAL A 186 -11.41 0.57 -7.35
N GLY A 187 -12.65 0.57 -6.84
CA GLY A 187 -12.92 0.33 -5.43
C GLY A 187 -12.50 -1.05 -4.93
N ILE A 188 -12.72 -2.09 -5.73
CA ILE A 188 -12.27 -3.46 -5.44
C ILE A 188 -10.74 -3.47 -5.37
N LEU A 189 -10.06 -2.93 -6.38
CA LEU A 189 -8.60 -2.91 -6.43
C LEU A 189 -7.96 -2.10 -5.29
N MET A 190 -8.64 -1.09 -4.73
CA MET A 190 -8.14 -0.36 -3.55
C MET A 190 -8.19 -1.19 -2.26
N ASN A 191 -8.76 -2.40 -2.25
CA ASN A 191 -8.73 -3.33 -1.11
C ASN A 191 -7.54 -4.30 -1.14
N THR A 192 -6.64 -4.20 -2.13
CA THR A 192 -5.41 -5.02 -2.14
C THR A 192 -4.54 -4.64 -0.94
N ARG A 193 -4.50 -5.54 0.05
CA ARG A 193 -3.60 -5.45 1.20
C ARG A 193 -2.32 -6.20 0.87
N GLY A 194 -1.24 -5.95 1.62
CA GLY A 194 0.01 -6.65 1.38
C GLY A 194 1.14 -6.20 2.27
N LEU A 195 2.36 -6.29 1.75
CA LEU A 195 3.61 -6.29 2.53
C LEU A 195 3.79 -5.08 3.44
N ILE A 196 3.48 -3.88 2.94
CA ILE A 196 3.68 -2.64 3.69
C ILE A 196 2.83 -2.62 4.96
N GLU A 197 1.60 -3.13 4.89
CA GLU A 197 0.73 -3.23 6.06
C GLU A 197 1.26 -4.28 7.05
N LEU A 198 1.74 -5.42 6.57
CA LEU A 198 2.36 -6.44 7.43
C LEU A 198 3.65 -5.95 8.09
N ILE A 199 4.46 -5.13 7.40
CA ILE A 199 5.64 -4.48 7.98
C ILE A 199 5.19 -3.53 9.10
N ALA A 200 4.18 -2.69 8.84
CA ALA A 200 3.67 -1.76 9.84
C ALA A 200 3.07 -2.49 11.06
N LEU A 201 2.38 -3.61 10.85
CA LEU A 201 1.89 -4.48 11.92
C LEU A 201 3.04 -5.12 12.72
N ASN A 202 4.12 -5.56 12.06
CA ASN A 202 5.30 -6.09 12.73
C ASN A 202 6.02 -5.02 13.56
N ILE A 203 6.14 -3.79 13.05
CA ILE A 203 6.70 -2.65 13.79
C ILE A 203 5.81 -2.32 14.99
N GLY A 204 4.48 -2.26 14.82
CA GLY A 204 3.55 -1.99 15.91
C GLY A 204 3.56 -3.08 16.99
N LEU A 205 3.78 -4.34 16.61
CA LEU A 205 3.99 -5.45 17.54
C LEU A 205 5.32 -5.32 18.30
N GLN A 206 6.41 -4.97 17.60
CA GLN A 206 7.73 -4.74 18.23
C GLN A 206 7.72 -3.58 19.22
N LEU A 207 6.95 -2.53 18.92
CA LEU A 207 6.76 -1.38 19.81
C LEU A 207 5.75 -1.63 20.94
N ASN A 208 5.22 -2.86 21.07
CA ASN A 208 4.16 -3.24 22.03
C ASN A 208 2.88 -2.38 21.94
N ILE A 209 2.65 -1.71 20.80
CA ILE A 209 1.43 -0.95 20.52
C ILE A 209 0.29 -1.92 20.16
N LEU A 210 0.62 -3.01 19.47
CA LEU A 210 -0.31 -4.07 19.09
C LEU A 210 -0.12 -5.29 19.98
N SER A 211 -1.22 -5.82 20.51
CA SER A 211 -1.20 -7.14 21.13
C SER A 211 -1.05 -8.23 20.07
N PRO A 212 -0.47 -9.41 20.40
CA PRO A 212 -0.39 -10.54 19.48
C PRO A 212 -1.75 -10.94 18.88
N ARG A 213 -2.83 -10.79 19.66
CA ARG A 213 -4.20 -11.06 19.21
C ARG A 213 -4.64 -10.09 18.12
N LEU A 214 -4.46 -8.78 18.32
CA LEU A 214 -4.78 -7.78 17.30
C LEU A 214 -3.94 -7.98 16.02
N PHE A 215 -2.67 -8.34 16.17
CA PHE A 215 -1.81 -8.70 15.05
C PHE A 215 -2.41 -9.85 14.22
N THR A 216 -2.85 -10.93 14.88
CA THR A 216 -3.48 -12.07 14.18
C THR A 216 -4.76 -11.68 13.44
N MET A 217 -5.62 -10.86 14.06
CA MET A 217 -6.85 -10.37 13.42
C MET A 217 -6.54 -9.58 12.16
N PHE A 218 -5.63 -8.60 12.23
CA PHE A 218 -5.27 -7.77 11.08
C PHE A 218 -4.58 -8.57 9.97
N LEU A 219 -3.78 -9.58 10.32
CA LEU A 219 -3.13 -10.47 9.36
C LEU A 219 -4.17 -11.32 8.61
N ILE A 220 -5.14 -11.91 9.31
CA ILE A 220 -6.23 -12.69 8.68
C ILE A 220 -7.04 -11.80 7.74
N ILE A 221 -7.43 -10.62 8.21
CA ILE A 221 -8.16 -9.63 7.39
C ILE A 221 -7.36 -9.29 6.13
N ALA A 222 -6.05 -9.06 6.26
CA ALA A 222 -5.19 -8.76 5.12
C ALA A 222 -5.12 -9.86 4.08
N LEU A 223 -5.04 -11.12 4.50
CA LEU A 223 -5.07 -12.25 3.59
C LEU A 223 -6.44 -12.38 2.91
N VAL A 224 -7.51 -12.40 3.70
CA VAL A 224 -8.88 -12.61 3.20
C VAL A 224 -9.30 -11.52 2.22
N THR A 225 -9.09 -10.23 2.53
CA THR A 225 -9.47 -9.16 1.59
C THR A 225 -8.68 -9.23 0.29
N THR A 226 -7.42 -9.65 0.33
CA THR A 226 -6.56 -9.73 -0.86
C THR A 226 -7.01 -10.86 -1.78
N PHE A 227 -7.32 -12.04 -1.21
CA PHE A 227 -7.95 -13.13 -1.96
C PHE A 227 -9.29 -12.71 -2.56
N MET A 228 -10.15 -12.06 -1.76
CA MET A 228 -11.44 -11.58 -2.23
C MET A 228 -11.32 -10.54 -3.35
N THR A 229 -10.32 -9.66 -3.28
CA THR A 229 -10.10 -8.61 -4.29
C THR A 229 -9.81 -9.22 -5.66
N SER A 230 -8.97 -10.26 -5.72
CA SER A 230 -8.66 -10.96 -6.98
C SER A 230 -9.90 -11.64 -7.56
N SER A 231 -10.69 -12.33 -6.73
CA SER A 231 -11.91 -13.01 -7.17
C SER A 231 -13.03 -12.05 -7.59
N LEU A 232 -13.26 -10.97 -6.84
CA LEU A 232 -14.29 -9.96 -7.14
C LEU A 232 -13.99 -9.17 -8.40
N LEU A 233 -12.71 -8.87 -8.66
CA LEU A 233 -12.32 -8.17 -9.89
C LEU A 233 -12.70 -8.98 -11.13
N TRP A 234 -12.49 -10.30 -11.07
CA TRP A 234 -12.86 -11.21 -12.15
C TRP A 234 -14.38 -11.17 -12.41
N LEU A 235 -15.21 -11.25 -11.36
CA LEU A 235 -16.68 -11.22 -11.49
C LEU A 235 -17.27 -9.90 -12.02
N VAL A 236 -16.62 -8.76 -11.76
CA VAL A 236 -17.18 -7.44 -12.11
C VAL A 236 -16.71 -6.97 -13.49
N TYR A 237 -15.52 -7.40 -13.92
CA TYR A 237 -14.86 -6.86 -15.10
C TYR A 237 -14.70 -7.84 -16.27
N LEU A 238 -14.61 -9.15 -16.01
CA LEU A 238 -14.53 -10.21 -17.03
C LEU A 238 -15.89 -10.89 -17.20
#